data_AF-A0A7W1UIQ9-F1
#
_entry.id   AF-A0A7W1UIQ9-F1
#
_cell.length_a   1.000
_cell.length_b   1.000
_cell.length_c   1.000
_cell.angle_alpha   90.00
_cell.angle_beta   90.00
_cell.angle_gamma   90.00
#
_symmetry.space_group_name_H-M   'P 1'
#
loop_
_entity.id
_entity.type
_entity.pdbx_description
1 polymer ?
#
loop_
_entity_poly.entity_id
_entity_poly.type
_entity_poly.pdbx_seq_one_letter_code
_entity_poly.pdbx_strand_id
1 'polypeptide(L)'
;FHDVFGHVPLHADPVFAEFLQGFGAVAAQARTEEETEHMARLFWFTVEFGLTRDEGEVKVYGSGLISSAGDAANALGPRCDRRAFSLDAVISQPFEIDRFQDVLFVVDSFQQLFEAVDEAKRRMGAK
;
A
#
# COMPACT_ATOMS: atom_id res chain seq x y z
N PHE A 1 14.12 13.23 -4.82
CA PHE A 1 13.52 13.59 -3.52
C PHE A 1 12.62 12.46 -3.05
N HIS A 2 11.60 12.09 -3.84
CA HIS A 2 10.69 10.97 -3.61
C HIS A 2 11.37 9.68 -3.12
N ASP A 3 12.35 9.13 -3.85
CA ASP A 3 12.97 7.85 -3.46
C ASP A 3 13.65 7.92 -2.10
N VAL A 4 14.44 8.96 -1.88
CA VAL A 4 15.28 9.11 -0.67
C VAL A 4 14.44 9.47 0.56
N PHE A 5 13.47 10.36 0.43
CA PHE A 5 12.71 10.86 1.59
C PHE A 5 11.35 10.18 1.76
N GLY A 6 10.79 9.61 0.70
CA GLY A 6 9.55 8.83 0.75
C GLY A 6 9.80 7.38 1.13
N HIS A 7 10.70 6.68 0.43
CA HIS A 7 10.88 5.23 0.62
C HIS A 7 11.90 4.86 1.69
N VAL A 8 13.11 5.44 1.63
CA VAL A 8 14.24 4.98 2.47
C VAL A 8 13.93 4.95 3.97
N PRO A 9 13.19 5.91 4.58
CA PRO A 9 12.88 5.86 6.00
C PRO A 9 12.13 4.57 6.40
N LEU A 10 11.16 4.13 5.60
CA LEU A 10 10.42 2.89 5.89
C LEU A 10 11.22 1.63 5.57
N HIS A 11 12.15 1.67 4.63
CA HIS A 11 13.05 0.54 4.38
C HIS A 11 13.96 0.23 5.58
N ALA A 12 14.15 1.19 6.50
CA ALA A 12 14.90 0.97 7.73
C ALA A 12 14.07 0.29 8.83
N ASP A 13 12.74 0.20 8.68
CA ASP A 13 11.88 -0.56 9.57
C ASP A 13 11.95 -2.06 9.21
N PRO A 14 12.35 -2.96 10.13
CA PRO A 14 12.53 -4.37 9.82
C PRO A 14 11.25 -5.05 9.32
N VAL A 15 10.11 -4.67 9.90
CA VAL A 15 8.80 -5.22 9.57
C VAL A 15 8.41 -4.76 8.16
N PHE A 16 8.55 -3.48 7.84
CA PHE A 16 8.27 -3.01 6.49
C PHE A 16 9.22 -3.61 5.43
N ALA A 17 10.51 -3.76 5.76
CA ALA A 17 11.51 -4.33 4.85
C ALA A 17 11.24 -5.81 4.51
N GLU A 18 10.88 -6.63 5.50
CA GLU A 18 10.52 -8.04 5.24
C GLU A 18 9.22 -8.14 4.42
N PHE A 19 8.23 -7.25 4.66
CA PHE A 19 7.03 -7.16 3.81
C PHE A 19 7.41 -6.87 2.35
N LEU A 20 8.26 -5.89 2.09
CA LEU A 20 8.70 -5.55 0.73
C LEU A 20 9.42 -6.71 0.03
N GLN A 21 10.25 -7.45 0.77
CA GLN A 21 10.92 -8.63 0.23
C GLN A 21 9.90 -9.72 -0.13
N GLY A 22 8.95 -10.00 0.75
CA GLY A 22 7.86 -10.95 0.52
C GLY A 22 7.00 -10.55 -0.68
N PHE A 23 6.61 -9.28 -0.74
CA PHE A 23 5.87 -8.70 -1.85
C PHE A 23 6.58 -8.96 -3.18
N GLY A 24 7.88 -8.64 -3.27
CA GLY A 24 8.67 -8.85 -4.48
C GLY A 24 8.74 -10.32 -4.91
N ALA A 25 8.90 -11.24 -3.94
CA ALA A 25 8.94 -12.67 -4.21
C ALA A 25 7.59 -13.22 -4.72
N VAL A 26 6.47 -12.68 -4.24
CA VAL A 26 5.12 -13.05 -4.71
C VAL A 26 4.82 -12.43 -6.05
N ALA A 27 5.11 -11.14 -6.24
CA ALA A 27 4.90 -10.43 -7.50
C ALA A 27 5.68 -11.08 -8.66
N ALA A 28 6.90 -11.57 -8.40
CA ALA A 28 7.70 -12.30 -9.39
C ALA A 28 7.07 -13.63 -9.85
N GLN A 29 6.06 -14.14 -9.14
CA GLN A 29 5.33 -15.37 -9.50
C GLN A 29 4.05 -15.09 -10.30
N ALA A 30 3.67 -13.82 -10.52
CA ALA A 30 2.48 -13.47 -11.30
C ALA A 30 2.60 -13.96 -12.75
N ARG A 31 1.55 -14.61 -13.24
CA ARG A 31 1.51 -15.20 -14.60
C ARG A 31 0.44 -14.58 -15.48
N THR A 32 -0.58 -13.97 -14.88
CA THR A 32 -1.64 -13.29 -15.62
C THR A 32 -1.55 -11.77 -15.45
N GLU A 33 -2.17 -11.04 -16.37
CA GLU A 33 -2.31 -9.60 -16.29
C GLU A 33 -3.10 -9.19 -15.03
N GLU A 34 -4.18 -9.91 -14.72
CA GLU A 34 -4.97 -9.72 -13.50
C GLU A 34 -4.12 -9.87 -12.22
N GLU A 35 -3.28 -10.90 -12.14
CA GLU A 35 -2.38 -11.11 -10.99
C GLU A 35 -1.36 -9.97 -10.88
N THR A 36 -0.82 -9.51 -12.01
CA THR A 36 0.10 -8.38 -12.06
C THR A 36 -0.59 -7.09 -11.60
N GLU A 37 -1.83 -6.85 -12.04
CA GLU A 37 -2.63 -5.69 -11.66
C GLU A 37 -2.98 -5.71 -10.17
N HIS A 38 -3.37 -6.86 -9.62
CA HIS A 38 -3.62 -7.01 -8.19
C HIS A 38 -2.36 -6.68 -7.35
N MET A 39 -1.19 -7.16 -7.77
CA MET A 39 0.07 -6.82 -7.10
C MET A 39 0.41 -5.34 -7.24
N ALA A 40 0.16 -4.74 -8.40
CA ALA A 40 0.36 -3.30 -8.61
C ALA A 40 -0.56 -2.46 -7.71
N ARG A 41 -1.85 -2.83 -7.58
CA ARG A 41 -2.81 -2.18 -6.66
C ARG A 41 -2.39 -2.34 -5.21
N LEU A 42 -1.94 -3.54 -4.81
CA LEU A 42 -1.41 -3.76 -3.47
C LEU A 42 -0.22 -2.84 -3.18
N PHE A 43 0.74 -2.73 -4.09
CA PHE A 43 1.87 -1.81 -3.95
C PHE A 43 1.43 -0.35 -3.86
N TRP A 44 0.54 0.08 -4.76
CA TRP A 44 0.06 1.45 -4.84
C TRP A 44 -0.64 1.89 -3.55
N PHE A 45 -1.59 1.10 -3.06
CA PHE A 45 -2.37 1.46 -1.87
C PHE A 45 -1.68 1.18 -0.54
N THR A 46 -0.44 0.68 -0.56
CA THR A 46 0.36 0.44 0.66
C THR A 46 1.66 1.21 0.60
N VAL A 47 2.61 0.80 -0.23
CA VAL A 47 3.94 1.40 -0.32
C VAL A 47 3.89 2.85 -0.79
N GLU A 48 3.08 3.18 -1.79
CA GLU A 48 3.01 4.54 -2.35
C GLU A 48 2.03 5.44 -1.60
N PHE A 49 0.81 4.96 -1.35
CA PHE A 49 -0.30 5.75 -0.83
C PHE A 49 -0.94 5.16 0.45
N GLY A 50 -0.19 4.38 1.21
CA GLY A 50 -0.68 3.77 2.45
C GLY A 50 -0.89 4.74 3.61
N LEU A 51 -1.94 4.48 4.39
CA LEU A 51 -2.25 5.15 5.65
C LEU A 51 -2.17 4.15 6.81
N THR A 52 -1.76 4.61 7.99
CA THR A 52 -1.70 3.79 9.20
C THR A 52 -2.51 4.43 10.31
N ARG A 53 -3.09 3.61 11.19
CA ARG A 53 -3.66 4.06 12.46
C ARG A 53 -2.61 3.96 13.55
N ASP A 54 -2.42 5.03 14.29
CA ASP A 54 -1.50 5.08 15.44
C ASP A 54 -2.13 5.92 16.54
N GLU A 55 -2.28 5.33 17.73
CA GLU A 55 -2.95 5.95 18.89
C GLU A 55 -4.35 6.52 18.58
N GLY A 56 -5.08 5.89 17.67
CA GLY A 56 -6.42 6.31 17.23
C GLY A 56 -6.44 7.31 16.08
N GLU A 57 -5.31 7.95 15.79
CA GLU A 57 -5.15 8.93 14.71
C GLU A 57 -4.74 8.24 13.40
N VAL A 58 -5.19 8.77 12.27
CA VAL A 58 -4.75 8.31 10.94
C VAL A 58 -3.54 9.12 10.50
N LYS A 59 -2.44 8.43 10.16
CA LYS A 59 -1.18 9.02 9.72
C LYS A 59 -0.81 8.49 8.33
N VAL A 60 0.01 9.25 7.61
CA VAL A 60 0.57 8.81 6.32
C VAL A 60 1.81 7.95 6.55
N TYR A 61 1.99 6.91 5.75
CA TYR A 61 3.26 6.19 5.66
C TYR A 61 3.69 5.94 4.20
N GLY A 62 2.76 5.97 3.25
CA GLY A 62 3.11 5.78 1.83
C GLY A 62 4.13 6.81 1.33
N SER A 63 5.10 6.36 0.55
CA SER A 63 6.20 7.17 0.02
C SER A 63 5.72 8.34 -0.85
N GLY A 64 4.70 8.11 -1.68
CA GLY A 64 4.03 9.12 -2.49
C GLY A 64 3.41 10.22 -1.63
N LEU A 65 2.77 9.84 -0.52
CA LEU A 65 2.22 10.80 0.45
C LEU A 65 3.31 11.56 1.19
N ILE A 66 4.34 10.88 1.69
CA ILE A 66 5.44 11.52 2.44
C ILE A 66 6.18 12.55 1.58
N SER A 67 6.34 12.25 0.28
CA SER A 67 7.11 13.09 -0.64
C SER A 67 6.28 14.16 -1.37
N SER A 68 4.96 14.21 -1.17
CA SER A 68 4.07 15.21 -1.77
C SER A 68 3.14 15.83 -0.74
N ALA A 69 3.40 17.11 -0.42
CA ALA A 69 2.57 17.86 0.53
C ALA A 69 1.10 17.97 0.08
N GLY A 70 0.84 18.05 -1.23
CA GLY A 70 -0.51 18.12 -1.78
C GLY A 70 -1.27 16.80 -1.60
N ASP A 71 -0.62 15.67 -1.91
CA ASP A 71 -1.22 14.35 -1.74
C ASP A 71 -1.46 14.03 -0.26
N ALA A 72 -0.51 14.34 0.63
CA ALA A 72 -0.69 14.19 2.08
C ALA A 72 -1.87 15.02 2.60
N ALA A 73 -1.98 16.28 2.17
CA ALA A 73 -3.09 17.15 2.56
C ALA A 73 -4.44 16.63 2.05
N ASN A 74 -4.48 16.05 0.84
CA ASN A 74 -5.69 15.41 0.33
C ASN A 74 -6.04 14.13 1.12
N ALA A 75 -5.06 13.27 1.36
CA ALA A 75 -5.22 11.98 2.05
C ALA A 75 -5.76 12.12 3.48
N LEU A 76 -5.33 13.17 4.20
CA LEU A 76 -5.83 13.49 5.54
C LEU A 76 -6.99 14.50 5.53
N GLY A 77 -7.33 15.03 4.36
CA GLY A 77 -8.40 16.01 4.17
C GLY A 77 -9.81 15.38 4.15
N PRO A 78 -10.86 16.21 4.08
CA PRO A 78 -12.25 15.74 4.15
C PRO A 78 -12.72 15.02 2.87
N ARG A 79 -11.97 15.12 1.76
CA ARG A 79 -12.37 14.54 0.46
C ARG A 79 -11.97 13.08 0.29
N CYS A 80 -10.89 12.64 0.93
CA CYS A 80 -10.40 11.28 0.80
C CYS A 80 -11.21 10.34 1.70
N ASP A 81 -11.81 9.32 1.07
CA ASP A 81 -12.48 8.21 1.73
C ASP A 81 -11.43 7.22 2.26
N ARG A 82 -11.22 7.25 3.58
CA ARG A 82 -10.25 6.41 4.29
C ARG A 82 -10.94 5.14 4.77
N ARG A 83 -10.68 4.03 4.09
CA ARG A 83 -11.29 2.73 4.38
C ARG A 83 -10.37 1.86 5.23
N ALA A 84 -10.93 0.92 5.98
CA ALA A 84 -10.13 -0.12 6.62
C ALA A 84 -9.45 -1.00 5.56
N PHE A 85 -8.20 -1.34 5.79
CA PHE A 85 -7.45 -2.21 4.88
C PHE A 85 -8.03 -3.63 4.86
N SER A 86 -8.21 -4.17 3.65
CA SER A 86 -8.35 -5.59 3.39
C SER A 86 -7.79 -5.89 2.01
N LEU A 87 -7.22 -7.08 1.80
CA LEU A 87 -6.66 -7.44 0.50
C LEU A 87 -7.72 -7.35 -0.61
N ASP A 88 -8.94 -7.85 -0.37
CA ASP A 88 -10.03 -7.85 -1.36
C ASP A 88 -10.41 -6.44 -1.82
N ALA A 89 -10.54 -5.50 -0.88
CA ALA A 89 -10.89 -4.13 -1.20
C ALA A 89 -9.76 -3.42 -1.96
N VAL A 90 -8.51 -3.67 -1.57
CA VAL A 90 -7.33 -3.08 -2.20
C VAL A 90 -7.15 -3.57 -3.63
N ILE A 91 -7.16 -4.88 -3.85
CA ILE A 91 -6.95 -5.44 -5.20
C ILE A 91 -8.13 -5.15 -6.12
N SER A 92 -9.30 -4.78 -5.60
CA SER A 92 -10.48 -4.41 -6.38
C SER A 92 -10.59 -2.90 -6.66
N GLN A 93 -9.75 -2.08 -6.02
CA GLN A 93 -9.77 -0.62 -6.18
C GLN A 93 -8.85 -0.22 -7.34
N PRO A 94 -9.38 0.36 -8.44
CA PRO A 94 -8.54 0.97 -9.46
C PRO A 94 -7.92 2.28 -8.95
N PHE A 95 -6.81 2.68 -9.56
CA PHE A 95 -6.16 3.98 -9.31
C PHE A 95 -5.76 4.68 -10.61
N GLU A 96 -5.59 5.99 -10.52
CA GLU A 96 -5.04 6.83 -11.57
C GLU A 96 -3.87 7.63 -10.99
N ILE A 97 -2.79 7.77 -11.76
CA ILE A 97 -1.54 8.38 -11.28
C ILE A 97 -1.52 9.92 -11.40
N ASP A 98 -2.35 10.49 -12.27
CA ASP A 98 -2.32 11.92 -12.61
C ASP A 98 -3.28 12.78 -11.76
N ARG A 99 -3.89 12.19 -10.73
CA ARG A 99 -4.85 12.89 -9.84
C ARG A 99 -4.73 12.45 -8.39
N PHE A 100 -5.24 13.31 -7.51
CA PHE A 100 -5.37 12.97 -6.08
C PHE A 100 -6.27 11.75 -5.87
N GLN A 101 -5.86 10.90 -4.93
CA GLN A 101 -6.57 9.67 -4.61
C GLN A 101 -7.85 9.98 -3.81
N ASP A 102 -8.99 9.53 -4.34
CA ASP A 102 -10.30 9.67 -3.68
C ASP A 102 -10.50 8.64 -2.56
N VAL A 103 -9.86 7.48 -2.68
CA VAL A 103 -9.98 6.36 -1.75
C VAL A 103 -8.59 5.90 -1.35
N LEU A 104 -8.34 5.77 -0.05
CA LEU A 104 -7.11 5.20 0.50
C LEU A 104 -7.44 4.20 1.62
N PHE A 105 -6.47 3.35 1.95
CA PHE A 105 -6.65 2.27 2.93
C PHE A 105 -5.77 2.48 4.16
N VAL A 106 -6.39 2.29 5.32
CA VAL A 106 -5.78 2.43 6.65
C VAL A 106 -5.46 1.04 7.19
N VAL A 107 -4.17 0.77 7.41
CA VAL A 107 -3.73 -0.39 8.21
C VAL A 107 -3.70 -0.02 9.68
N ASP A 108 -4.06 -0.95 10.54
CA ASP A 108 -3.90 -0.83 12.00
C ASP A 108 -2.51 -1.29 12.46
N SER A 109 -1.80 -2.08 11.64
CA SER A 109 -0.39 -2.41 11.84
C SER A 109 0.27 -2.90 10.55
N PHE A 110 1.60 -2.79 10.44
CA PHE A 110 2.33 -3.34 9.30
C PHE A 110 2.27 -4.87 9.22
N GLN A 111 1.92 -5.57 10.30
CA GLN A 111 1.66 -7.01 10.26
C GLN A 111 0.56 -7.38 9.24
N GLN A 112 -0.45 -6.52 9.07
CA GLN A 112 -1.51 -6.75 8.07
C GLN A 112 -0.98 -6.80 6.64
N LEU A 113 0.13 -6.10 6.36
CA LEU A 113 0.76 -6.11 5.04
C LEU A 113 1.41 -7.48 4.73
N PHE A 114 2.03 -8.11 5.73
CA PHE A 114 2.54 -9.48 5.59
C PHE A 114 1.44 -10.49 5.36
N GLU A 115 0.40 -10.42 6.18
CA GLU A 115 -0.75 -11.32 6.05
C GLU A 115 -1.41 -11.18 4.67
N ALA A 116 -1.44 -9.96 4.12
CA ALA A 116 -1.93 -9.70 2.77
C ALA A 116 -1.03 -10.31 1.69
N VAL A 117 0.30 -10.24 1.83
CA VAL A 117 1.24 -10.87 0.88
C VAL A 117 1.13 -12.40 0.93
N ASP A 118 1.04 -12.99 2.12
CA ASP A 118 0.85 -14.42 2.30
C ASP A 118 -0.48 -14.90 1.72
N GLU A 119 -1.54 -14.13 1.90
CA GLU A 119 -2.84 -14.39 1.30
C GLU A 119 -2.81 -14.26 -0.23
N ALA A 120 -2.17 -13.22 -0.77
CA ALA A 120 -1.98 -13.06 -2.21
C ALA A 120 -1.22 -14.26 -2.81
N LYS A 121 -0.14 -14.71 -2.14
CA LYS A 121 0.61 -15.91 -2.53
C LYS A 121 -0.26 -17.17 -2.59
N ARG A 122 -1.09 -17.40 -1.56
CA ARG A 122 -2.01 -18.55 -1.53
C ARG A 122 -2.99 -18.51 -2.70
N ARG A 123 -3.56 -17.35 -3.01
CA ARG A 123 -4.52 -17.19 -4.11
C ARG A 123 -3.89 -17.42 -5.49
N MET A 124 -2.64 -17.01 -5.67
CA MET A 124 -1.89 -17.26 -6.91
C MET A 124 -1.49 -18.72 -7.07
N GLY A 125 -1.16 -19.41 -5.97
CA GLY A 125 -0.76 -20.82 -5.98
C GLY A 125 -1.91 -21.83 -5.93
N ALA A 126 -3.13 -21.39 -5.64
CA ALA A 126 -4.33 -22.25 -5.57
C ALA A 126 -5.01 -22.49 -6.94
N LYS A 127 -4.38 -22.08 -8.05
CA LYS A 127 -4.86 -22.30 -9.41
C LYS A 127 -4.23 -23.54 -10.05
#